data_AF-A0A356PXB9-F1
#
_entry.id   AF-A0A356PXB9-F1
#
_cell.length_a   1.000
_cell.length_b   1.000
_cell.length_c   1.000
_cell.angle_alpha   90.00
_cell.angle_beta   90.00
_cell.angle_gamma   90.00
#
_symmetry.space_group_name_H-M   'P 1'
#
loop_
_entity.id
_entity.type
_entity.pdbx_description
1 polymer ?
#
loop_
_entity_poly.entity_id
_entity_poly.type
_entity_poly.pdbx_seq_one_letter_code
_entity_poly.pdbx_strand_id
1 'polypeptide(L)'
;HIHTNGDEASELMLDAVEAAQLAYPRPDHRHTLQHCQMADASQFRRMAKLGVCVNLFANHIYYWGDQHAAITMGPDRANRMDAAGTAQREG
;
A
#
# COMPACT_ATOMS: atom_id res chain seq x y z
N HIS A 1 2.19 -1.44 -12.72
CA HIS A 1 1.08 -0.98 -11.86
C HIS A 1 0.34 -2.20 -11.37
N ILE A 2 0.11 -2.29 -10.06
CA ILE A 2 -0.41 -3.50 -9.42
C ILE A 2 -1.48 -3.07 -8.41
N HIS A 3 -2.66 -3.68 -8.44
CA HIS A 3 -3.78 -3.35 -7.55
C HIS A 3 -3.62 -4.00 -6.17
N THR A 4 -3.61 -3.23 -5.08
CA THR A 4 -3.50 -3.76 -3.71
C THR A 4 -4.36 -2.97 -2.72
N ASN A 5 -5.55 -3.49 -2.40
CA ASN A 5 -6.37 -2.93 -1.31
C ASN A 5 -5.99 -3.50 0.05
N GLY A 6 -5.82 -4.83 0.14
CA GLY A 6 -5.43 -5.49 1.38
C GLY A 6 -3.96 -5.25 1.74
N ASP A 7 -3.69 -5.27 3.03
CA ASP A 7 -2.34 -5.31 3.59
C ASP A 7 -1.59 -6.57 3.14
N GLU A 8 -2.22 -7.75 3.21
CA GLU A 8 -1.60 -9.00 2.72
C GLU A 8 -1.32 -8.97 1.21
N ALA A 9 -2.18 -8.32 0.41
CA ALA A 9 -1.94 -8.15 -1.02
C ALA A 9 -0.75 -7.23 -1.29
N SER A 10 -0.60 -6.19 -0.48
CA SER A 10 0.57 -5.29 -0.54
C SER A 10 1.84 -6.05 -0.16
N GLU A 11 1.79 -6.89 0.88
CA GLU A 11 2.91 -7.69 1.35
C GLU A 11 3.39 -8.69 0.29
N LEU A 12 2.46 -9.48 -0.25
CA LEU A 12 2.75 -10.44 -1.32
C LEU A 12 3.45 -9.78 -2.51
N MET A 13 3.02 -8.57 -2.86
CA MET A 13 3.61 -7.84 -3.98
C MET A 13 4.97 -7.23 -3.65
N LEU A 14 5.21 -6.81 -2.41
CA LEU A 14 6.54 -6.40 -1.98
C LEU A 14 7.53 -7.56 -2.04
N ASP A 15 7.12 -8.76 -1.62
CA ASP A 15 7.94 -9.97 -1.73
C ASP A 15 8.23 -10.33 -3.19
N ALA A 16 7.22 -10.23 -4.06
CA ALA A 16 7.40 -10.50 -5.49
C ALA A 16 8.34 -9.48 -6.16
N VAL A 17 8.23 -8.19 -5.82
CA VAL A 17 9.13 -7.14 -6.33
C VAL A 17 10.56 -7.35 -5.83
N GLU A 18 10.74 -7.65 -4.54
CA GLU A 18 12.05 -7.92 -3.95
C GLU A 18 12.72 -9.11 -4.64
N ALA A 19 12.01 -10.23 -4.80
CA ALA A 19 12.51 -11.41 -5.50
C ALA A 19 12.88 -11.11 -6.96
N ALA A 20 12.04 -10.35 -7.68
CA ALA A 20 12.30 -9.97 -9.06
C ALA A 20 13.52 -9.05 -9.20
N GLN A 21 13.70 -8.09 -8.29
CA GLN A 21 14.83 -7.17 -8.30
C GLN A 21 16.15 -7.87 -7.89
N LEU A 22 16.10 -8.91 -7.06
CA LEU A 22 17.25 -9.76 -6.76
C LEU A 22 17.68 -10.60 -7.98
N ALA A 23 16.72 -11.18 -8.70
CA ALA A 23 16.99 -12.00 -9.87
C ALA A 23 17.42 -11.17 -11.10
N TYR A 24 16.77 -10.03 -11.31
CA TYR A 24 16.95 -9.16 -12.48
C TYR A 24 16.91 -7.68 -12.08
N PRO A 25 18.02 -7.12 -11.56
CA PRO A 25 18.05 -5.74 -11.05
C PRO A 25 17.68 -4.71 -12.12
N ARG A 26 16.68 -3.88 -11.83
CA ARG A 26 16.30 -2.71 -12.63
C ARG A 26 16.20 -1.47 -11.72
N PRO A 27 17.23 -0.60 -11.68
CA PRO A 27 17.31 0.49 -10.71
C PRO A 27 16.12 1.48 -10.72
N ASP A 28 15.49 1.71 -11.87
CA ASP A 28 14.31 2.57 -12.02
C ASP A 28 13.12 1.76 -12.59
N HIS A 29 12.71 0.72 -11.85
CA HIS A 29 11.66 -0.19 -12.32
C HIS A 29 10.25 0.43 -12.32
N ARG A 30 10.04 1.54 -11.60
CA ARG A 30 8.77 2.28 -11.48
C ARG A 30 7.56 1.41 -11.15
N HIS A 31 7.79 0.29 -10.44
CA HIS A 31 6.69 -0.55 -9.96
C HIS A 31 5.88 0.28 -8.98
N THR A 32 4.58 0.39 -9.24
CA THR A 32 3.67 1.21 -8.46
C THR A 32 2.54 0.36 -7.94
N LEU A 33 2.38 0.31 -6.62
CA LEU A 33 1.20 -0.25 -5.98
C LEU A 33 0.06 0.77 -6.04
N GLN A 34 -1.11 0.31 -6.48
CA GLN A 34 -2.32 1.10 -6.65
C GLN A 34 -3.25 0.86 -5.47
N HIS A 35 -3.95 1.92 -5.05
CA HIS A 35 -4.81 2.00 -3.88
C HIS A 35 -4.04 1.96 -2.57
N CYS A 36 -3.23 0.93 -2.31
CA CYS A 36 -2.53 0.71 -1.04
C CYS A 36 -3.43 0.95 0.19
N GLN A 37 -4.71 0.60 0.05
CA GLN A 37 -5.77 1.11 0.92
C GLN A 37 -5.52 0.75 2.39
N MET A 38 -4.99 -0.44 2.66
CA MET A 38 -4.74 -0.93 4.02
C MET A 38 -3.26 -1.00 4.39
N ALA A 39 -2.37 -0.41 3.58
CA ALA A 39 -0.94 -0.43 3.87
C ALA A 39 -0.61 0.27 5.19
N ASP A 40 0.26 -0.33 5.99
CA ASP A 40 0.74 0.27 7.24
C ASP A 40 2.15 0.86 7.12
N ALA A 41 2.64 1.47 8.20
CA ALA A 41 3.96 2.11 8.24
C ALA A 41 5.11 1.15 7.90
N SER A 42 5.00 -0.14 8.29
CA SER A 42 6.03 -1.12 7.97
C SER A 42 6.09 -1.40 6.48
N GLN A 43 4.92 -1.47 5.83
CA GLN A 43 4.83 -1.70 4.39
C GLN A 43 5.29 -0.48 3.59
N PHE A 44 4.97 0.74 4.03
CA PHE A 44 5.51 1.95 3.40
C PHE A 44 7.05 2.02 3.49
N ARG A 45 7.64 1.67 4.64
CA ARG A 45 9.12 1.57 4.75
C ARG A 45 9.71 0.54 3.79
N ARG A 46 9.05 -0.62 3.61
CA ARG A 46 9.48 -1.62 2.62
C ARG A 46 9.38 -1.06 1.20
N MET A 47 8.30 -0.36 0.87
CA MET A 47 8.12 0.27 -0.44
C MET A 47 9.25 1.28 -0.73
N ALA A 48 9.56 2.17 0.23
CA ALA A 48 10.65 3.13 0.12
C ALA A 48 12.01 2.44 -0.08
N LYS A 49 12.31 1.40 0.71
CA LYS A 49 13.54 0.61 0.60
C LYS A 49 13.67 -0.07 -0.78
N LEU A 50 12.57 -0.55 -1.33
CA LEU A 50 12.55 -1.27 -2.60
C LEU A 50 12.45 -0.36 -3.83
N GLY A 51 12.24 0.95 -3.66
CA GLY A 51 12.01 1.87 -4.78
C GLY A 51 10.62 1.72 -5.42
N VAL A 52 9.66 1.16 -4.68
CA VAL A 52 8.28 0.98 -5.14
C VAL A 52 7.50 2.28 -4.93
N CYS A 53 6.84 2.76 -5.98
CA CYS A 53 5.96 3.91 -5.89
C CYS A 53 4.58 3.52 -5.32
N VAL A 54 3.86 4.50 -4.77
CA VAL A 54 2.50 4.32 -4.27
C VAL A 54 1.53 5.32 -4.90
N ASN A 55 0.30 4.85 -5.13
CA ASN A 55 -0.83 5.70 -5.49
C ASN A 55 -1.96 5.44 -4.50
N LEU A 56 -2.31 6.44 -3.68
CA LEU A 56 -3.31 6.36 -2.62
C LEU A 56 -4.60 7.05 -3.06
N PHE A 57 -5.74 6.39 -2.82
CA PHE A 57 -7.06 6.86 -3.26
C PHE A 57 -7.87 7.39 -2.09
N ALA A 58 -7.52 8.59 -1.61
CA ALA A 58 -8.18 9.22 -0.45
C ALA A 58 -9.70 9.42 -0.60
N ASN A 59 -10.23 9.40 -1.83
CA ASN A 59 -11.68 9.43 -2.06
C ASN A 59 -12.39 8.16 -1.53
N HIS A 60 -11.69 7.04 -1.36
CA HIS A 60 -12.25 5.83 -0.74
C HIS A 60 -12.70 6.08 0.70
N ILE A 61 -12.07 7.02 1.42
CA ILE A 61 -12.53 7.43 2.75
C ILE A 61 -13.97 7.96 2.68
N TYR A 62 -14.25 8.85 1.72
CA TYR A 62 -15.58 9.45 1.57
C TYR A 62 -16.64 8.43 1.12
N TYR A 63 -16.31 7.59 0.14
CA TYR A 63 -17.31 6.66 -0.44
C TYR A 63 -17.49 5.37 0.36
N TRP A 64 -16.43 4.86 1.00
CA TRP A 64 -16.38 3.51 1.54
C TRP A 64 -15.95 3.44 3.01
N GLY A 65 -15.47 4.54 3.60
CA GLY A 65 -14.96 4.56 4.98
C GLY A 65 -15.98 4.02 6.00
N ASP A 66 -17.21 4.54 5.97
CA ASP A 66 -18.28 4.12 6.87
C ASP A 66 -18.65 2.64 6.67
N GLN A 67 -18.72 2.19 5.42
CA GLN A 67 -19.02 0.79 5.10
C GLN A 67 -17.91 -0.14 5.59
N HIS A 68 -16.66 0.28 5.44
CA HIS A 68 -15.51 -0.48 5.93
C HIS A 68 -15.47 -0.56 7.45
N ALA A 69 -15.76 0.56 8.13
CA ALA A 69 -15.84 0.61 9.59
C ALA A 69 -16.96 -0.29 10.13
N ALA A 70 -18.14 -0.27 9.49
CA ALA A 70 -19.32 -0.96 10.00
C ALA A 70 -19.44 -2.43 9.57
N ILE A 71 -18.97 -2.80 8.37
CA ILE A 71 -19.34 -4.08 7.73
C ILE A 71 -18.14 -4.99 7.48
N THR A 72 -17.01 -4.46 6.98
CA THR A 72 -15.96 -5.34 6.44
C THR A 72 -14.69 -5.42 7.29
N MET A 73 -14.18 -4.28 7.77
CA MET A 73 -12.83 -4.20 8.35
C MET A 73 -12.82 -3.79 9.82
N GLY A 74 -13.94 -3.24 10.30
CA GLY A 74 -14.03 -2.72 11.65
C GLY A 74 -13.41 -1.32 11.78
N PRO A 75 -13.77 -0.60 12.86
CA PRO A 75 -13.37 0.80 13.04
C PRO A 75 -11.85 0.97 13.12
N ASP A 76 -11.14 0.05 13.79
CA ASP A 76 -9.69 0.16 14.00
C ASP A 76 -8.88 0.12 12.71
N ARG A 77 -9.30 -0.71 11.75
CA ARG A 77 -8.66 -0.82 10.44
C ARG A 77 -9.11 0.32 9.53
N ALA A 78 -10.41 0.63 9.49
CA ALA A 78 -10.95 1.72 8.67
C ALA A 78 -10.30 3.08 9.01
N ASN A 79 -10.03 3.35 10.29
CA ASN A 79 -9.36 4.60 10.73
C ASN A 79 -7.91 4.75 10.25
N ARG A 80 -7.33 3.70 9.65
CA ARG A 80 -5.96 3.71 9.10
C ARG A 80 -5.93 3.60 7.58
N MET A 81 -7.08 3.62 6.91
CA MET A 81 -7.12 3.45 5.46
C MET A 81 -6.53 4.65 4.71
N ASP A 82 -5.96 4.40 3.53
CA ASP A 82 -5.42 5.42 2.62
C ASP A 82 -4.46 6.41 3.32
N ALA A 83 -3.56 5.90 4.16
CA ALA A 83 -2.75 6.67 5.11
C ALA A 83 -1.63 7.53 4.45
N ALA A 84 -2.00 8.53 3.65
CA ALA A 84 -1.08 9.40 2.90
C ALA A 84 -0.07 10.13 3.80
N GLY A 85 -0.51 10.60 4.97
CA GLY A 85 0.41 11.22 5.94
C GLY A 85 1.44 10.25 6.51
N THR A 86 1.09 8.96 6.64
CA THR A 86 2.05 7.93 7.06
C THR A 86 3.00 7.60 5.92
N ALA A 87 2.48 7.39 4.70
CA ALA A 87 3.31 7.16 3.52
C ALA A 87 4.38 8.24 3.37
N GLN A 88 4.00 9.52 3.40
CA GLN A 88 4.94 10.64 3.30
C GLN A 88 6.02 10.65 4.40
N ARG A 89 5.71 10.18 5.62
CA ARG A 89 6.69 10.14 6.72
C ARG A 89 7.69 9.00 6.57
N GLU A 90 7.29 7.87 5.97
CA GLU A 90 8.12 6.67 5.88
C GLU A 90 8.97 6.60 4.60
N GLY A 91 8.66 7.44 3.59
CA GLY A 91 9.44 7.62 2.36
C GLY A 91 8.67 7.25 1.10
#